data_AF-A0A5K8A3H0-F1
#
_entry.id   AF-A0A5K8A3H0-F1
#
_cell.length_a   1.000
_cell.length_b   1.000
_cell.length_c   1.000
_cell.angle_alpha   90.00
_cell.angle_beta   90.00
_cell.angle_gamma   90.00
#
_symmetry.space_group_name_H-M   'P 1'
#
loop_
_entity.id
_entity.type
_entity.pdbx_description
1 polymer ?
#
loop_
_entity_poly.entity_id
_entity_poly.type
_entity_poly.pdbx_seq_one_letter_code
_entity_poly.pdbx_strand_id
1 'polypeptide(L)' 'MGPFKISRQNETLEVVAKITDSMVQDYGCRVKYNKERGTIDLVGEAYCRDIVNEVLTGMLKN' A
#
# COMPACT_ATOMS: atom_id res chain seq x y z
N MET A 1 -10.59 13.19 2.94
CA MET A 1 -10.00 11.92 3.43
C MET A 1 -8.49 12.08 3.41
N GLY A 2 -7.83 11.91 4.56
CA GLY A 2 -6.37 12.03 4.67
C GLY A 2 -5.66 10.71 4.36
N PRO A 3 -4.40 10.73 3.89
CA PRO A 3 -3.62 9.53 3.63
C PRO A 3 -3.36 8.76 4.93
N PHE A 4 -3.47 7.44 4.88
CA PHE A 4 -3.14 6.55 6.01
C PHE A 4 -1.62 6.52 6.21
N LYS A 5 -1.17 6.64 7.46
CA LYS A 5 0.25 6.68 7.83
C LYS A 5 0.62 5.38 8.55
N ILE A 6 1.50 4.58 7.95
CA ILE A 6 2.10 3.39 8.57
C ILE A 6 3.56 3.78 8.87
N SER A 7 3.98 3.71 10.14
CA SER A 7 5.38 3.97 10.55
C SER A 7 6.10 2.66 10.89
N ARG A 8 6.86 2.11 9.95
CA ARG A 8 7.92 1.11 10.18
C ARG A 8 9.13 1.42 9.30
N GLN A 9 10.30 0.96 9.73
CA GLN A 9 11.63 1.22 9.14
C GLN A 9 11.59 1.24 7.60
N ASN A 10 12.17 2.32 7.01
CA ASN A 10 11.93 2.75 5.63
C ASN A 10 12.18 1.70 4.53
N GLU A 11 13.04 0.70 4.77
CA GLU A 11 13.29 -0.39 3.81
C GLU A 11 12.13 -1.39 3.74
N THR A 12 11.52 -1.70 4.89
CA THR A 12 10.38 -2.62 4.95
C THR A 12 9.17 -2.02 4.25
N LEU A 13 8.97 -0.70 4.35
CA LEU A 13 7.81 -0.03 3.76
C LEU A 13 7.87 0.03 2.23
N GLU A 14 9.06 0.21 1.65
CA GLU A 14 9.25 0.14 0.20
C GLU A 14 8.94 -1.26 -0.33
N VAL A 15 9.41 -2.31 0.36
CA VAL A 15 9.17 -3.70 -0.01
C VAL A 15 7.69 -4.03 0.08
N VAL A 16 7.04 -3.65 1.19
CA VAL A 16 5.59 -3.84 1.39
C VAL A 16 4.80 -3.14 0.28
N ALA A 17 5.18 -1.91 -0.08
CA ALA A 17 4.52 -1.17 -1.15
C ALA A 17 4.65 -1.86 -2.51
N LYS A 18 5.84 -2.39 -2.86
CA LYS A 18 6.05 -3.11 -4.12
C LYS A 18 5.27 -4.42 -4.19
N ILE A 19 5.25 -5.19 -3.09
CA ILE A 19 4.48 -6.43 -3.01
C ILE A 19 2.98 -6.11 -3.15
N THR A 20 2.51 -5.12 -2.40
CA THR A 20 1.11 -4.68 -2.46
C THR A 20 0.76 -4.20 -3.87
N ASP A 21 1.61 -3.39 -4.51
CA ASP A 21 1.39 -2.91 -5.89
C ASP A 21 1.23 -4.07 -6.87
N SER A 22 2.11 -5.07 -6.80
CA SER A 22 2.02 -6.26 -7.64
C SER A 22 0.74 -7.07 -7.40
N MET A 23 0.28 -7.17 -6.15
CA MET A 23 -0.94 -7.91 -5.80
C MET A 23 -2.22 -7.17 -6.21
N VAL A 24 -2.22 -5.85 -6.15
CA VAL A 24 -3.41 -5.04 -6.47
C VAL A 24 -3.49 -4.63 -7.94
N GLN A 25 -2.40 -4.81 -8.70
CA GLN A 25 -2.35 -4.54 -10.13
C GLN A 25 -3.33 -5.42 -10.93
N ASP A 26 -3.55 -6.68 -10.52
CA ASP A 26 -4.56 -7.58 -11.11
C ASP A 26 -5.99 -7.06 -10.94
N TYR A 27 -6.22 -6.21 -9.94
CA TYR A 27 -7.50 -5.59 -9.66
C TYR A 27 -7.63 -4.19 -10.30
N GLY A 28 -6.66 -3.77 -11.12
CA GLY A 28 -6.63 -2.43 -11.73
C GLY A 28 -6.24 -1.30 -10.78
N CYS A 29 -5.73 -1.65 -9.60
CA CYS A 29 -5.32 -0.70 -8.56
C CYS A 29 -3.80 -0.49 -8.58
N ARG A 30 -3.35 0.65 -8.08
CA ARG A 30 -1.91 0.94 -7.89
C ARG A 30 -1.62 1.56 -6.55
N VAL A 31 -0.44 1.28 -6.02
CA VAL A 31 0.09 1.91 -4.82
C VAL A 31 1.51 2.38 -5.06
N LYS A 32 1.78 3.63 -4.68
CA LYS A 32 3.08 4.26 -4.87
C LYS A 32 3.71 4.55 -3.52
N TYR A 33 4.94 4.06 -3.33
CA TYR A 33 5.72 4.44 -2.17
C TYR A 33 6.27 5.86 -2.31
N ASN A 34 5.96 6.70 -1.34
CA ASN A 34 6.46 8.06 -1.22
C ASN A 34 7.63 8.08 -0.24
N LYS A 35 8.84 8.07 -0.81
CA LYS A 35 10.11 8.05 -0.05
C LYS A 35 10.30 9.28 0.84
N GLU A 36 9.84 10.45 0.38
CA GLU A 36 10.01 11.72 1.09
C GLU A 36 9.16 11.78 2.36
N ARG A 37 7.98 11.13 2.32
CA ARG A 37 7.02 11.14 3.43
C ARG A 37 7.00 9.85 4.24
N GLY A 38 7.63 8.79 3.73
CA GLY A 38 7.55 7.44 4.30
C GLY A 38 6.12 6.90 4.28
N THR A 39 5.34 7.19 3.24
CA THR A 39 3.93 6.80 3.12
C THR A 39 3.66 6.02 1.85
N ILE A 40 2.57 5.24 1.83
CA ILE A 40 2.06 4.60 0.62
C ILE A 40 0.86 5.40 0.13
N ASP A 41 0.96 5.94 -1.08
CA ASP A 41 -0.12 6.67 -1.74
C ASP A 41 -0.92 5.71 -2.63
N LEU A 42 -2.24 5.66 -2.46
CA LEU A 42 -3.16 4.90 -3.31
C LEU A 42 -3.43 5.67 -4.59
N VAL A 43 -3.25 5.03 -5.74
CA VAL A 43 -3.59 5.58 -7.05
C VAL A 43 -4.64 4.66 -7.68
N GLY A 44 -5.90 5.11 -7.69
CA GLY A 44 -7.01 4.33 -8.21
C GLY A 44 -8.36 4.80 -7.69
N GLU A 45 -9.40 4.02 -7.99
CA GLU A 45 -10.77 4.29 -7.53
C GLU A 45 -10.97 3.95 -6.05
N ALA A 46 -12.10 4.36 -5.48
CA ALA A 46 -12.39 4.17 -4.06
C ALA A 46 -12.32 2.70 -3.60
N TYR A 47 -12.73 1.76 -4.45
CA TYR A 47 -12.70 0.31 -4.14
C TYR A 47 -11.27 -0.22 -3.97
N CYS A 48 -10.28 0.41 -4.60
CA CYS A 48 -8.88 0.01 -4.46
C CYS A 48 -8.38 0.10 -3.03
N ARG A 49 -9.00 0.98 -2.22
CA ARG A 49 -8.66 1.12 -0.82
C ARG A 49 -8.98 -0.14 -0.02
N ASP A 50 -10.13 -0.76 -0.28
CA ASP A 50 -10.56 -1.97 0.43
C ASP A 50 -9.67 -3.15 0.07
N ILE A 51 -9.35 -3.30 -1.23
CA ILE A 51 -8.44 -4.35 -1.72
C ILE A 51 -7.04 -4.20 -1.12
N VAL A 52 -6.47 -2.99 -1.16
CA VAL A 52 -5.15 -2.72 -0.57
C VAL A 52 -5.15 -3.00 0.93
N ASN A 53 -6.24 -2.66 1.64
CA ASN A 53 -6.35 -2.93 3.07
C ASN A 53 -6.37 -4.43 3.37
N GLU A 54 -7.09 -5.21 2.56
CA GLU A 54 -7.16 -6.67 2.71
C GLU A 54 -5.78 -7.31 2.52
N VAL A 55 -5.08 -6.93 1.45
CA VAL A 55 -3.72 -7.41 1.14
C VAL A 55 -2.75 -7.05 2.26
N LEU A 56 -2.73 -5.79 2.70
CA LEU A 56 -1.85 -5.34 3.79
C LEU A 56 -2.16 -6.05 5.11
N THR A 57 -3.44 -6.27 5.43
CA THR A 57 -3.85 -6.99 6.64
C THR A 57 -3.42 -8.46 6.58
N GLY A 58 -3.50 -9.09 5.40
CA GLY A 58 -2.99 -10.44 5.18
C GLY A 58 -1.48 -10.53 5.36
N MET A 59 -0.73 -9.54 4.85
CA MET A 59 0.73 -9.48 5.01
C MET A 59 1.17 -9.26 6.46
N LEU A 60 0.45 -8.47 7.25
CA LEU A 60 0.81 -8.12 8.63
C LEU A 60 0.42 -9.18 9.67
N LYS A 61 -0.45 -10.13 9.30
CA LYS A 61 -0.87 -11.23 10.19
C LYS A 61 0.08 -12.44 10.19
N ASN A 62 1.11 -12.45 9.33
CA ASN A 62 2.14 -13.48 9.30
C ASN A 62 3.38 -13.10 10.10
#